data_AF-A0A0T5PFV5-F1
#
_entry.id   AF-A0A0T5PFV5-F1
#
_cell.length_a   1.000
_cell.length_b   1.000
_cell.length_c   1.000
_cell.angle_alpha   90.00
_cell.angle_beta   90.00
_cell.angle_gamma   90.00
#
_symmetry.space_group_name_H-M   'P 1'
#
loop_
_entity.id
_entity.type
_entity.pdbx_description
1 polymer ?
#
loop_
_entity_poly.entity_id
_entity_poly.type
_entity_poly.pdbx_seq_one_letter_code
_entity_poly.pdbx_strand_id
1 'polypeptide(L)'
;MAKALEAGHHLPRAEAEVSYLTRGEDTAITLSAWIDGLGLAVKSAHVFPGAPEHGAPNINGGVYFYDDRTGALKAVLDFHLVTKWKTAADSLLGALRLARPESRRVLIVGAGVVARSMVEAYGAGFPGCEFAVWNRSVEGAERLAAEYPGVEVVTDLEAAVRWADIVSCATLAKEPLIKGEWLRPGQHIDLIGAFLPDMREADDEAMRRARVFVDIRGDTMENIGELTIPLSRGVISEADVLADFYDLPKGIFRRESDEEITLFKNGGGGHLDLMACAHILEVCGAT
;
A
#
# COMPACT_ATOMS: atom_id res chain seq x y z
N MET A 1 -10.04 -10.18 -0.38
CA MET A 1 -8.62 -9.81 -0.22
C MET A 1 -8.31 -9.14 1.12
N ALA A 2 -8.76 -7.92 1.45
CA ALA A 2 -8.38 -7.25 2.73
C ALA A 2 -8.68 -8.09 3.99
N LYS A 3 -9.85 -8.74 4.05
CA LYS A 3 -10.20 -9.69 5.12
C LYS A 3 -9.27 -10.91 5.18
N ALA A 4 -8.76 -11.36 4.03
CA ALA A 4 -7.83 -12.49 3.97
C ALA A 4 -6.43 -12.07 4.45
N LEU A 5 -5.99 -10.85 4.13
CA LEU A 5 -4.77 -10.29 4.71
C LEU A 5 -4.91 -10.18 6.23
N GLU A 6 -6.03 -9.66 6.73
CA GLU A 6 -6.28 -9.62 8.18
C GLU A 6 -6.21 -11.01 8.83
N ALA A 7 -6.90 -12.00 8.25
CA ALA A 7 -6.86 -13.37 8.73
C ALA A 7 -5.43 -13.95 8.73
N GLY A 8 -4.64 -13.64 7.69
CA GLY A 8 -3.23 -14.02 7.62
C GLY A 8 -2.38 -13.43 8.74
N HIS A 9 -2.68 -12.21 9.20
CA HIS A 9 -1.97 -11.59 10.34
C HIS A 9 -2.38 -12.14 11.72
N HIS A 10 -3.36 -13.05 11.78
CA HIS A 10 -3.65 -13.84 12.98
C HIS A 10 -2.82 -15.13 13.08
N LEU A 11 -2.11 -15.50 12.00
CA LEU A 11 -1.14 -16.59 12.00
C LEU A 11 0.21 -16.12 12.58
N PRO A 12 1.17 -17.04 12.82
CA PRO A 12 2.51 -16.67 13.24
C PRO A 12 3.13 -15.61 12.32
N ARG A 13 4.00 -14.76 12.89
CA ARG A 13 4.67 -13.71 12.14
C ARG A 13 5.48 -14.30 10.99
N ALA A 14 5.37 -13.69 9.82
CA ALA A 14 6.08 -14.13 8.64
C ALA A 14 7.60 -14.00 8.84
N GLU A 15 8.33 -15.00 8.41
CA GLU A 15 9.73 -14.83 8.05
C GLU A 15 9.77 -14.32 6.60
N ALA A 16 10.41 -13.18 6.38
CA ALA A 16 10.48 -12.56 5.05
C ALA A 16 11.89 -12.10 4.74
N GLU A 17 12.31 -12.26 3.49
CA GLU A 17 13.61 -11.84 2.98
C GLU A 17 13.45 -11.20 1.61
N VAL A 18 14.23 -10.14 1.37
CA VAL A 18 14.34 -9.49 0.07
C VAL A 18 15.78 -9.58 -0.41
N SER A 19 15.98 -10.06 -1.64
CA SER A 19 17.27 -10.05 -2.31
C SER A 19 17.23 -9.26 -3.61
N TYR A 20 18.37 -8.65 -3.94
CA TYR A 20 18.53 -7.76 -5.09
C TYR A 20 19.67 -8.23 -5.99
N LEU A 21 19.41 -8.26 -7.29
CA LEU A 21 20.41 -8.40 -8.34
C LEU A 21 20.31 -7.21 -9.27
N THR A 22 21.43 -6.56 -9.60
CA THR A 22 21.45 -5.39 -10.46
C THR A 22 22.32 -5.61 -11.68
N ARG A 23 21.92 -5.01 -12.80
CA ARG A 23 22.69 -4.98 -14.05
C ARG A 23 22.41 -3.67 -14.78
N GLY A 24 23.31 -2.70 -14.65
CA GLY A 24 23.06 -1.34 -15.17
C GLY A 24 21.84 -0.73 -14.48
N GLU A 25 20.84 -0.33 -15.24
CA GLU A 25 19.56 0.18 -14.73
C GLU A 25 18.53 -0.94 -14.44
N ASP A 26 18.82 -2.18 -14.84
CA ASP A 26 17.95 -3.31 -14.58
C ASP A 26 18.12 -3.79 -13.14
N THR A 27 17.01 -4.06 -12.46
CA THR A 27 16.99 -4.65 -11.11
C THR A 27 16.05 -5.85 -11.08
N ALA A 28 16.53 -6.97 -10.55
CA ALA A 28 15.70 -8.11 -10.18
C ALA A 28 15.62 -8.19 -8.65
N ILE A 29 14.40 -8.18 -8.12
CA ILE A 29 14.08 -8.22 -6.70
C ILE A 29 13.37 -9.56 -6.44
N THR A 30 13.84 -10.33 -5.47
CA THR A 30 13.13 -11.53 -5.02
C THR A 30 12.62 -11.30 -3.61
N LEU A 31 11.31 -11.38 -3.43
CA LEU A 31 10.65 -11.32 -2.13
C LEU A 31 10.22 -12.74 -1.77
N SER A 32 10.79 -13.28 -0.70
CA SER A 32 10.41 -14.58 -0.15
C SER A 32 9.69 -14.38 1.17
N ALA A 33 8.64 -15.13 1.43
CA ALA A 33 7.97 -15.13 2.72
C ALA A 33 7.44 -16.50 3.10
N TRP A 34 7.59 -16.85 4.37
CA TRP A 34 7.05 -18.05 4.99
C TRP A 34 6.11 -17.63 6.12
N ILE A 35 4.90 -18.19 6.14
CA ILE A 35 3.98 -18.09 7.28
C ILE A 35 3.55 -19.50 7.69
N ASP A 36 3.89 -19.91 8.90
CA ASP A 36 3.51 -21.20 9.48
C ASP A 36 2.00 -21.42 9.40
N GLY A 37 1.59 -22.56 8.86
CA GLY A 37 0.19 -22.91 8.64
C GLY A 37 -0.43 -22.34 7.36
N LEU A 38 0.31 -21.52 6.60
CA LEU A 38 -0.16 -20.93 5.33
C LEU A 38 0.68 -21.37 4.13
N GLY A 39 2.01 -21.29 4.24
CA GLY A 39 2.94 -21.74 3.20
C GLY A 39 4.11 -20.80 2.95
N LEU A 40 4.71 -20.96 1.77
CA LEU A 40 5.83 -20.17 1.29
C LEU A 40 5.47 -19.51 -0.04
N ALA A 41 5.80 -18.22 -0.20
CA ALA A 41 5.75 -17.56 -1.50
C ALA A 41 7.13 -17.02 -1.88
N VAL A 42 7.46 -17.13 -3.17
CA VAL A 42 8.61 -16.47 -3.78
C VAL A 42 8.10 -15.64 -4.95
N LYS A 43 8.18 -14.31 -4.82
CA LYS A 43 7.86 -13.37 -5.88
C LYS A 43 9.14 -12.80 -6.47
N SER A 44 9.30 -12.91 -7.79
CA SER A 44 10.31 -12.14 -8.51
C SER A 44 9.67 -10.90 -9.13
N ALA A 45 10.29 -9.75 -8.93
CA ALA A 45 9.92 -8.46 -9.53
C ALA A 45 11.12 -7.91 -10.29
N HIS A 46 10.94 -7.64 -11.57
CA HIS A 46 11.99 -7.22 -12.48
C HIS A 46 11.69 -5.80 -12.96
N VAL A 47 12.48 -4.83 -12.52
CA VAL A 47 12.42 -3.43 -12.94
C VAL A 47 13.43 -3.21 -14.07
N PHE A 48 12.93 -3.09 -15.29
CA PHE A 48 13.70 -2.99 -16.52
C PHE A 48 13.22 -1.75 -17.29
N PRO A 49 13.83 -0.57 -17.07
CA PRO A 49 13.38 0.69 -17.68
C PRO A 49 13.33 0.69 -19.21
N GLY A 50 14.17 -0.11 -19.88
CA GLY A 50 14.20 -0.26 -21.34
C GLY A 50 13.20 -1.28 -21.92
N ALA A 51 12.41 -1.96 -21.08
CA ALA A 51 11.44 -2.95 -21.54
C ALA A 51 10.36 -2.41 -22.52
N PRO A 52 9.86 -1.15 -22.41
CA PRO A 52 8.85 -0.61 -23.32
C PRO A 52 9.33 -0.46 -24.76
N GLU A 53 10.62 -0.24 -24.97
CA GLU A 53 11.25 -0.22 -26.31
C GLU A 53 11.08 -1.57 -27.02
N HIS A 54 10.82 -2.62 -26.25
CA HIS A 54 10.62 -4.00 -26.68
C HIS A 54 9.16 -4.47 -26.54
N GLY A 55 8.22 -3.54 -26.28
CA GLY A 55 6.79 -3.85 -26.15
C GLY A 55 6.39 -4.50 -24.83
N ALA A 56 7.24 -4.48 -23.80
CA ALA A 56 6.95 -5.02 -22.48
C ALA A 56 6.81 -3.91 -21.41
N PRO A 57 6.06 -4.12 -20.31
CA PRO A 57 6.02 -3.19 -19.19
C PRO A 57 7.39 -2.98 -18.54
N ASN A 58 7.61 -1.84 -17.89
CA ASN A 58 8.82 -1.57 -17.09
C ASN A 58 9.01 -2.55 -15.92
N ILE A 59 7.91 -3.11 -15.41
CA ILE A 59 7.92 -4.00 -14.24
C ILE A 59 7.23 -5.29 -14.63
N ASN A 60 7.94 -6.41 -14.47
CA ASN A 60 7.46 -7.76 -14.78
C ASN A 60 7.79 -8.72 -13.64
N GLY A 61 7.31 -9.95 -13.68
CA GLY A 61 7.63 -10.92 -12.66
C GLY A 61 6.80 -12.19 -12.70
N GLY A 62 6.90 -12.97 -11.64
CA GLY A 62 6.00 -14.09 -11.35
C GLY A 62 5.97 -14.39 -9.85
N VAL A 63 4.95 -15.12 -9.41
CA VAL A 63 4.84 -15.58 -8.02
C VAL A 63 4.69 -17.08 -7.97
N TYR A 64 5.54 -17.74 -7.19
CA TYR A 64 5.43 -19.16 -6.87
C TYR A 64 4.90 -19.32 -5.46
N PHE A 65 3.84 -20.12 -5.30
CA PHE A 65 3.25 -20.43 -4.01
C PHE A 65 3.42 -21.92 -3.70
N TYR A 66 3.95 -22.23 -2.52
CA TYR A 66 4.32 -23.57 -2.09
C TYR A 66 3.58 -23.96 -0.80
N ASP A 67 3.34 -25.26 -0.68
CA ASP A 67 2.71 -25.87 0.49
C ASP A 67 3.61 -25.79 1.72
N ASP A 68 3.03 -25.40 2.86
CA ASP A 68 3.71 -25.26 4.16
C ASP A 68 4.33 -26.57 4.66
N ARG A 69 3.67 -27.70 4.41
CA ARG A 69 4.02 -28.99 5.03
C ARG A 69 4.97 -29.79 4.16
N THR A 70 4.82 -29.71 2.85
CA THR A 70 5.59 -30.56 1.91
C THR A 70 6.58 -29.76 1.08
N GLY A 71 6.50 -28.43 1.05
CA GLY A 71 7.28 -27.58 0.14
C GLY A 71 6.92 -27.78 -1.34
N ALA A 72 5.80 -28.45 -1.63
CA ALA A 72 5.40 -28.71 -3.02
C ALA A 72 4.83 -27.44 -3.65
N LEU A 73 5.15 -27.20 -4.93
CA LEU A 73 4.58 -26.07 -5.67
C LEU A 73 3.06 -26.26 -5.81
N LYS A 74 2.29 -25.36 -5.23
CA LYS A 74 0.82 -25.34 -5.33
C LYS A 74 0.36 -24.57 -6.56
N ALA A 75 0.99 -23.43 -6.84
CA ALA A 75 0.59 -22.60 -7.97
C ALA A 75 1.72 -21.67 -8.46
N VAL A 76 1.60 -21.30 -9.74
CA VAL A 76 2.29 -20.17 -10.34
C VAL A 76 1.24 -19.10 -10.64
N LEU A 77 1.41 -17.91 -10.08
CA LEU A 77 0.47 -16.80 -10.21
C LEU A 77 1.09 -15.64 -10.98
N ASP A 78 0.22 -14.91 -11.67
CA ASP A 78 0.57 -13.69 -12.39
C ASP A 78 1.03 -12.58 -11.42
N PHE A 79 2.16 -11.96 -11.73
CA PHE A 79 2.77 -10.92 -10.91
C PHE A 79 1.90 -9.67 -10.78
N HIS A 80 1.33 -9.19 -11.89
CA HIS A 80 0.54 -7.97 -11.92
C HIS A 80 -0.77 -8.15 -11.17
N LEU A 81 -1.39 -9.34 -11.28
CA LEU A 81 -2.60 -9.69 -10.54
C LEU A 81 -2.37 -9.67 -9.02
N VAL A 82 -1.34 -10.38 -8.54
CA VAL A 82 -1.01 -10.43 -7.11
C VAL A 82 -0.67 -9.03 -6.62
N THR A 83 0.22 -8.32 -7.31
CA THR A 83 0.63 -6.96 -6.91
C THR A 83 -0.54 -5.98 -6.90
N LYS A 84 -1.41 -6.00 -7.92
CA LYS A 84 -2.60 -5.13 -7.99
C LYS A 84 -3.46 -5.28 -6.72
N TRP A 85 -3.85 -6.51 -6.42
CA TRP A 85 -4.82 -6.77 -5.35
C TRP A 85 -4.22 -6.76 -3.96
N LYS A 86 -2.97 -7.20 -3.79
CA LYS A 86 -2.31 -7.17 -2.49
C LYS A 86 -2.05 -5.74 -2.03
N THR A 87 -1.57 -4.85 -2.91
CA THR A 87 -1.34 -3.45 -2.57
C THR A 87 -2.64 -2.72 -2.24
N ALA A 88 -3.71 -2.92 -3.01
CA ALA A 88 -5.01 -2.29 -2.72
C ALA A 88 -5.66 -2.83 -1.44
N ALA A 89 -5.53 -4.13 -1.19
CA ALA A 89 -6.08 -4.74 0.01
C ALA A 89 -5.34 -4.36 1.28
N ASP A 90 -4.03 -4.15 1.18
CA ASP A 90 -3.18 -3.67 2.27
C ASP A 90 -3.63 -2.27 2.73
N SER A 91 -3.65 -1.31 1.81
CA SER A 91 -4.19 0.04 2.08
C SER A 91 -5.63 0.03 2.57
N LEU A 92 -6.50 -0.77 1.95
CA LEU A 92 -7.87 -0.90 2.40
C LEU A 92 -7.97 -1.47 3.82
N LEU A 93 -7.14 -2.45 4.19
CA LEU A 93 -7.11 -2.99 5.55
C LEU A 93 -6.69 -1.92 6.55
N GLY A 94 -5.65 -1.14 6.23
CA GLY A 94 -5.24 0.03 7.01
C GLY A 94 -6.42 0.99 7.23
N ALA A 95 -7.10 1.39 6.15
CA ALA A 95 -8.22 2.31 6.20
C ALA A 95 -9.43 1.74 6.95
N LEU A 96 -9.79 0.47 6.79
CA LEU A 96 -10.91 -0.15 7.51
C LEU A 96 -10.71 -0.14 9.04
N ARG A 97 -9.46 -0.03 9.51
CA ARG A 97 -9.10 -0.02 10.93
C ARG A 97 -8.85 1.38 11.48
N LEU A 98 -8.42 2.30 10.62
CA LEU A 98 -7.90 3.61 11.02
C LEU A 98 -8.73 4.79 10.51
N ALA A 99 -9.46 4.66 9.39
CA ALA A 99 -10.41 5.67 8.96
C ALA A 99 -11.67 5.63 9.83
N ARG A 100 -12.41 6.75 9.83
CA ARG A 100 -13.71 6.78 10.50
C ARG A 100 -14.71 5.91 9.72
N PRO A 101 -15.55 5.08 10.38
CA PRO A 101 -16.52 4.22 9.69
C PRO A 101 -17.50 4.96 8.78
N GLU A 102 -17.79 6.23 9.10
CA GLU A 102 -18.67 7.11 8.35
C GLU A 102 -17.97 7.94 7.27
N SER A 103 -16.69 7.66 6.96
CA SER A 103 -15.95 8.36 5.90
C SER A 103 -16.68 8.24 4.56
N ARG A 104 -16.89 9.38 3.89
CA ARG A 104 -17.64 9.44 2.61
C ARG A 104 -16.84 10.04 1.48
N ARG A 105 -15.69 10.67 1.73
CA ARG A 105 -14.94 11.37 0.71
C ARG A 105 -13.55 10.80 0.59
N VAL A 106 -13.24 10.24 -0.57
CA VAL A 106 -11.94 9.62 -0.84
C VAL A 106 -11.24 10.41 -1.94
N LEU A 107 -10.06 10.92 -1.62
CA LEU A 107 -9.17 11.52 -2.60
C LEU A 107 -8.10 10.51 -2.99
N ILE A 108 -7.98 10.24 -4.29
CA ILE A 108 -6.86 9.50 -4.87
C ILE A 108 -5.85 10.52 -5.41
N VAL A 109 -4.62 10.49 -4.88
CA VAL A 109 -3.51 11.34 -5.33
C VAL A 109 -2.56 10.48 -6.15
N GLY A 110 -2.53 10.72 -7.45
CA GLY A 110 -1.82 9.91 -8.45
C GLY A 110 -2.77 9.09 -9.31
N ALA A 111 -2.57 9.14 -10.62
CA ALA A 111 -3.36 8.38 -11.60
C ALA A 111 -2.53 7.27 -12.27
N GLY A 112 -1.66 6.63 -11.50
CA GLY A 112 -0.78 5.54 -11.95
C GLY A 112 -1.47 4.17 -11.99
N VAL A 113 -0.66 3.12 -12.17
CA VAL A 113 -1.13 1.72 -12.31
C VAL A 113 -2.03 1.27 -11.15
N VAL A 114 -1.73 1.70 -9.92
CA VAL A 114 -2.46 1.30 -8.71
C VAL A 114 -3.73 2.11 -8.45
N ALA A 115 -3.91 3.26 -9.10
CA ALA A 115 -5.04 4.16 -8.81
C ALA A 115 -6.41 3.50 -9.05
N ARG A 116 -6.49 2.67 -10.10
CA ARG A 116 -7.68 1.89 -10.43
C ARG A 116 -8.08 0.94 -9.30
N SER A 117 -7.11 0.19 -8.78
CA SER A 117 -7.39 -0.74 -7.68
C SER A 117 -7.68 -0.02 -6.36
N MET A 118 -7.19 1.20 -6.16
CA MET A 118 -7.60 2.03 -5.02
C MET A 118 -9.08 2.43 -5.12
N VAL A 119 -9.53 2.96 -6.27
CA VAL A 119 -10.95 3.29 -6.46
C VAL A 119 -11.83 2.05 -6.21
N GLU A 120 -11.46 0.90 -6.78
CA GLU A 120 -12.17 -0.37 -6.59
C GLU A 120 -12.20 -0.82 -5.11
N ALA A 121 -11.06 -0.79 -4.42
CA ALA A 121 -10.93 -1.27 -3.04
C ALA A 121 -11.64 -0.35 -2.05
N TYR A 122 -11.41 0.96 -2.13
CA TYR A 122 -12.07 1.94 -1.27
C TYR A 122 -13.58 1.99 -1.51
N GLY A 123 -14.04 1.81 -2.75
CA GLY A 123 -15.48 1.76 -3.06
C GLY A 123 -16.16 0.54 -2.45
N ALA A 124 -15.45 -0.59 -2.36
CA ALA A 124 -15.92 -1.78 -1.67
C ALA A 124 -15.87 -1.65 -0.13
N GLY A 125 -14.87 -0.92 0.39
CA GLY A 125 -14.66 -0.70 1.82
C GLY A 125 -15.58 0.34 2.45
N PHE A 126 -15.89 1.39 1.71
CA PHE A 126 -16.70 2.53 2.14
C PHE A 126 -17.85 2.75 1.13
N PRO A 127 -18.90 1.91 1.16
CA PRO A 127 -19.97 1.97 0.18
C PRO A 127 -20.65 3.35 0.12
N GLY A 128 -20.77 3.90 -1.08
CA GLY A 128 -21.40 5.20 -1.31
C GLY A 128 -20.48 6.40 -1.05
N CYS A 129 -19.17 6.20 -0.97
CA CYS A 129 -18.23 7.31 -0.97
C CYS A 129 -18.16 8.03 -2.32
N GLU A 130 -17.93 9.34 -2.25
CA GLU A 130 -17.58 10.23 -3.36
C GLU A 130 -16.07 10.16 -3.58
N PHE A 131 -15.65 10.08 -4.84
CA PHE A 131 -14.25 10.02 -5.22
C PHE A 131 -13.82 11.29 -5.92
N ALA A 132 -12.66 11.80 -5.55
CA ALA A 132 -11.91 12.75 -6.34
C ALA A 132 -10.55 12.14 -6.72
N VAL A 133 -10.03 12.50 -7.88
CA VAL A 133 -8.67 12.16 -8.31
C VAL A 133 -7.90 13.43 -8.64
N TRP A 134 -6.72 13.54 -8.04
CA TRP A 134 -5.71 14.51 -8.42
C TRP A 134 -4.53 13.79 -9.07
N ASN A 135 -3.96 14.38 -10.10
CA ASN A 135 -2.68 13.93 -10.64
C ASN A 135 -1.87 15.12 -11.12
N ARG A 136 -0.53 15.01 -11.10
CA ARG A 136 0.36 16.07 -11.57
C ARG A 136 0.04 16.51 -13.01
N SER A 137 -0.34 15.56 -13.86
CA SER A 137 -0.93 15.86 -15.17
C SER A 137 -2.44 15.63 -15.13
N VAL A 138 -3.21 16.66 -15.48
CA VAL A 138 -4.68 16.61 -15.46
C VAL A 138 -5.19 15.52 -16.40
N GLU A 139 -4.54 15.33 -17.56
CA GLU A 139 -4.91 14.31 -18.54
C GLU A 139 -4.81 12.90 -17.96
N GLY A 140 -3.90 12.67 -17.00
CA GLY A 140 -3.79 11.40 -16.28
C GLY A 140 -5.00 11.14 -15.39
N ALA A 141 -5.43 12.17 -14.65
CA ALA A 141 -6.62 12.13 -13.82
C ALA A 141 -7.90 11.95 -14.66
N GLU A 142 -8.02 12.66 -15.79
CA GLU A 142 -9.14 12.53 -16.73
C GLU A 142 -9.24 11.12 -17.32
N ARG A 143 -8.12 10.49 -17.69
CA ARG A 143 -8.13 9.10 -18.18
C ARG A 143 -8.65 8.12 -17.13
N LEU A 144 -8.25 8.29 -15.87
CA LEU A 144 -8.77 7.44 -14.79
C LEU A 144 -10.27 7.70 -14.57
N ALA A 145 -10.69 8.96 -14.48
CA ALA A 145 -12.08 9.33 -14.25
C ALA A 145 -13.01 8.87 -15.38
N ALA A 146 -12.53 8.81 -16.63
CA ALA A 146 -13.29 8.28 -17.76
C ALA A 146 -13.67 6.80 -17.61
N GLU A 147 -12.93 6.04 -16.81
CA GLU A 147 -13.20 4.61 -16.55
C GLU A 147 -14.15 4.37 -15.38
N TYR A 148 -14.23 5.34 -14.46
CA TYR A 148 -15.03 5.25 -13.24
C TYR A 148 -15.99 6.45 -13.17
N PRO A 149 -17.18 6.35 -13.79
CA PRO A 149 -18.18 7.40 -13.71
C PRO A 149 -18.48 7.78 -12.26
N GLY A 150 -18.42 9.07 -11.95
CA GLY A 150 -18.59 9.59 -10.59
C GLY A 150 -17.29 9.91 -9.85
N VAL A 151 -16.13 9.56 -10.40
CA VAL A 151 -14.85 10.10 -9.93
C VAL A 151 -14.66 11.51 -10.49
N GLU A 152 -14.54 12.50 -9.61
CA GLU A 152 -14.31 13.90 -9.98
C GLU A 152 -12.81 14.18 -10.21
N VAL A 153 -12.48 14.88 -11.29
CA VAL A 153 -11.10 15.36 -11.53
C VAL A 153 -10.92 16.69 -10.82
N VAL A 154 -9.92 16.76 -9.93
CA VAL A 154 -9.58 17.98 -9.19
C VAL A 154 -8.16 18.45 -9.53
N THR A 155 -7.95 19.77 -9.54
CA THR A 155 -6.66 20.38 -9.89
C THR A 155 -5.99 21.09 -8.71
N ASP A 156 -6.76 21.56 -7.74
CA ASP A 156 -6.28 22.10 -6.47
C ASP A 156 -6.11 20.98 -5.45
N LEU A 157 -4.85 20.54 -5.27
CA LEU A 157 -4.54 19.44 -4.35
C LEU A 157 -4.81 19.82 -2.88
N GLU A 158 -4.54 21.07 -2.48
CA GLU A 158 -4.76 21.49 -1.09
C GLU A 158 -6.25 21.45 -0.75
N ALA A 159 -7.09 22.05 -1.60
CA ALA A 159 -8.54 22.04 -1.40
C ALA A 159 -9.09 20.61 -1.38
N ALA A 160 -8.58 19.73 -2.26
CA ALA A 160 -8.97 18.33 -2.30
C ALA A 160 -8.58 17.56 -1.03
N VAL A 161 -7.35 17.75 -0.53
CA VAL A 161 -6.88 17.16 0.73
C VAL A 161 -7.75 17.65 1.88
N ARG A 162 -8.09 18.94 1.93
CA ARG A 162 -8.98 19.53 2.95
C ARG A 162 -10.44 19.09 2.85
N TRP A 163 -10.87 18.51 1.73
CA TRP A 163 -12.22 17.99 1.51
C TRP A 163 -12.33 16.50 1.88
N ALA A 164 -11.29 15.70 1.64
CA ALA A 164 -11.34 14.25 1.72
C ALA A 164 -11.32 13.72 3.17
N ASP A 165 -12.13 12.73 3.51
CA ASP A 165 -12.01 12.02 4.80
C ASP A 165 -10.83 11.04 4.77
N ILE A 166 -10.62 10.42 3.60
CA ILE A 166 -9.51 9.53 3.31
C ILE A 166 -8.69 10.11 2.15
N VAL A 167 -7.37 10.26 2.33
CA VAL A 167 -6.43 10.60 1.26
C VAL A 167 -5.58 9.38 0.99
N SER A 168 -5.72 8.76 -0.18
CA SER A 168 -4.87 7.67 -0.65
C SER A 168 -3.88 8.21 -1.67
N CYS A 169 -2.60 8.26 -1.30
CA CYS A 169 -1.52 8.79 -2.10
C CYS A 169 -0.67 7.66 -2.68
N ALA A 170 -0.57 7.62 -4.01
CA ALA A 170 0.10 6.55 -4.74
C ALA A 170 0.93 7.09 -5.91
N THR A 171 1.95 7.86 -5.57
CA THR A 171 2.81 8.59 -6.48
C THR A 171 4.28 8.16 -6.37
N LEU A 172 5.04 8.32 -7.44
CA LEU A 172 6.50 8.10 -7.42
C LEU A 172 7.26 9.34 -6.94
N ALA A 173 6.69 10.08 -5.99
CA ALA A 173 7.25 11.34 -5.52
C ALA A 173 8.50 11.13 -4.64
N LYS A 174 9.49 12.00 -4.83
CA LYS A 174 10.65 12.14 -3.93
C LYS A 174 10.52 13.35 -3.00
N GLU A 175 9.73 14.33 -3.45
CA GLU A 175 9.38 15.51 -2.67
C GLU A 175 7.92 15.39 -2.21
N PRO A 176 7.61 15.73 -0.95
CA PRO A 176 6.25 15.63 -0.41
C PRO A 176 5.19 16.36 -1.24
N LEU A 177 4.08 15.67 -1.50
CA LEU A 177 2.87 16.24 -2.07
C LEU A 177 1.83 16.54 -0.99
N ILE A 178 1.73 15.69 0.02
CA ILE A 178 0.81 15.84 1.14
C ILE A 178 1.47 16.68 2.22
N LYS A 179 0.91 17.86 2.50
CA LYS A 179 1.42 18.74 3.55
C LYS A 179 0.61 18.62 4.83
N GLY A 180 1.31 18.54 5.95
CA GLY A 180 0.70 18.48 7.28
C GLY A 180 -0.22 19.65 7.57
N GLU A 181 0.06 20.84 7.05
CA GLU A 181 -0.76 22.06 7.21
C GLU A 181 -2.16 21.96 6.56
N TRP A 182 -2.34 21.04 5.59
CA TRP A 182 -3.61 20.80 4.92
C TRP A 182 -4.51 19.84 5.70
N LEU A 183 -3.91 19.04 6.58
CA LEU A 183 -4.62 18.00 7.32
C LEU A 183 -5.59 18.63 8.34
N ARG A 184 -6.77 18.02 8.45
CA ARG A 184 -7.82 18.37 9.39
C ARG A 184 -8.13 17.20 10.33
N PRO A 185 -8.71 17.46 11.51
CA PRO A 185 -9.11 16.41 12.44
C PRO A 185 -9.98 15.32 11.78
N GLY A 186 -9.80 14.08 12.23
CA GLY A 186 -10.57 12.92 11.79
C GLY A 186 -10.22 12.34 10.42
N GLN A 187 -9.16 12.83 9.76
CA GLN A 187 -8.71 12.26 8.49
C GLN A 187 -7.94 10.94 8.66
N HIS A 188 -7.95 10.17 7.58
CA HIS A 188 -7.05 9.04 7.36
C HIS A 188 -6.19 9.30 6.12
N ILE A 189 -4.88 9.15 6.28
CA ILE A 189 -3.90 9.32 5.21
C ILE A 189 -3.26 7.96 4.95
N ASP A 190 -3.33 7.50 3.71
CA ASP A 190 -2.80 6.23 3.25
C ASP A 190 -1.71 6.51 2.22
N LEU A 191 -0.47 6.16 2.56
CA LEU A 191 0.72 6.45 1.77
C LEU A 191 1.26 5.16 1.16
N ILE A 192 1.28 5.08 -0.17
CA ILE A 192 1.51 3.84 -0.91
C ILE A 192 2.76 3.93 -1.77
N GLY A 193 2.96 5.08 -2.39
CA GLY A 193 3.88 5.24 -3.51
C GLY A 193 5.36 5.10 -3.16
N ALA A 194 5.76 5.47 -1.94
CA ALA A 194 7.15 5.34 -1.50
C ALA A 194 7.54 3.87 -1.21
N PHE A 195 8.60 3.38 -1.86
CA PHE A 195 9.21 2.05 -1.62
C PHE A 195 10.75 2.07 -1.68
N LEU A 196 11.37 3.24 -1.82
CA LEU A 196 12.82 3.44 -1.83
C LEU A 196 13.23 4.45 -0.73
N PRO A 197 14.50 4.46 -0.30
CA PRO A 197 14.97 5.37 0.75
C PRO A 197 14.86 6.86 0.41
N ASP A 198 14.82 7.22 -0.87
CA ASP A 198 14.75 8.61 -1.36
C ASP A 198 13.34 9.03 -1.81
N MET A 199 12.32 8.19 -1.55
CA MET A 199 10.93 8.46 -1.89
C MET A 199 10.10 8.79 -0.66
N ARG A 200 9.25 9.81 -0.77
CA ARG A 200 8.27 10.19 0.25
C ARG A 200 7.14 11.00 -0.38
N GLU A 201 5.95 10.87 0.17
CA GLU A 201 4.74 11.51 -0.31
C GLU A 201 4.20 12.55 0.67
N ALA A 202 4.51 12.42 1.95
CA ALA A 202 4.07 13.33 3.01
C ALA A 202 5.24 14.10 3.64
N ASP A 203 4.99 15.31 4.11
CA ASP A 203 6.00 16.17 4.74
C ASP A 203 6.21 15.85 6.23
N ASP A 204 7.22 16.48 6.83
CA ASP A 204 7.58 16.24 8.23
C ASP A 204 6.45 16.68 9.19
N GLU A 205 5.65 17.69 8.83
CA GLU A 205 4.52 18.12 9.66
C GLU A 205 3.34 17.12 9.60
N ALA A 206 3.11 16.46 8.46
CA ALA A 206 2.13 15.38 8.37
C ALA A 206 2.51 14.21 9.29
N MET A 207 3.78 13.81 9.25
CA MET A 207 4.31 12.75 10.13
C MET A 207 4.20 13.12 11.61
N ARG A 208 4.41 14.39 11.96
CA ARG A 208 4.34 14.87 13.35
C ARG A 208 2.91 15.02 13.88
N ARG A 209 1.94 15.34 13.01
CA ARG A 209 0.54 15.56 13.38
C ARG A 209 -0.30 14.29 13.42
N ALA A 210 0.09 13.27 12.65
CA ALA A 210 -0.65 12.04 12.53
C ALA A 210 -0.17 10.97 13.52
N ARG A 211 -1.07 10.06 13.88
CA ARG A 211 -0.71 8.78 14.51
C ARG A 211 -0.25 7.83 13.42
N VAL A 212 1.00 7.37 13.51
CA VAL A 212 1.66 6.61 12.43
C VAL A 212 1.50 5.10 12.64
N PHE A 213 1.09 4.43 11.58
CA PHE A 213 0.88 2.99 11.48
C PHE A 213 1.54 2.48 10.20
N VAL A 214 1.95 1.21 10.20
CA VAL A 214 2.58 0.55 9.04
C VAL A 214 1.93 -0.80 8.77
N ASP A 215 2.09 -1.35 7.58
CA ASP A 215 1.72 -2.73 7.28
C ASP A 215 2.62 -3.72 8.04
N ILE A 216 3.93 -3.49 7.98
CA ILE A 216 4.95 -4.23 8.71
C ILE A 216 6.05 -3.29 9.20
N ARG A 217 6.59 -3.53 10.40
CA ARG A 217 7.84 -2.88 10.85
C ARG A 217 9.06 -3.49 10.16
N GLY A 218 10.27 -3.11 10.55
CA GLY A 218 11.49 -3.60 9.93
C GLY A 218 11.69 -2.92 8.59
N ASP A 219 11.52 -3.64 7.48
CA ASP A 219 11.81 -3.16 6.12
C ASP A 219 11.18 -1.78 5.81
N THR A 220 9.90 -1.58 6.16
CA THR A 220 9.19 -0.30 5.95
C THR A 220 9.85 0.86 6.73
N MET A 221 10.40 0.61 7.91
CA MET A 221 11.08 1.63 8.74
C MET A 221 12.55 1.81 8.38
N GLU A 222 13.20 0.77 7.86
CA GLU A 222 14.64 0.73 7.59
C GLU A 222 14.99 1.17 6.16
N ASN A 223 14.09 0.94 5.19
CA ASN A 223 14.40 1.06 3.77
C ASN A 223 13.48 2.01 2.98
N ILE A 224 12.40 2.53 3.58
CA ILE A 224 11.43 3.39 2.87
C ILE A 224 11.52 4.84 3.37
N GLY A 225 11.75 5.78 2.44
CA GLY A 225 11.98 7.20 2.72
C GLY A 225 10.89 7.88 3.52
N GLU A 226 9.62 7.44 3.39
CA GLU A 226 8.51 7.96 4.18
C GLU A 226 8.76 7.88 5.70
N LEU A 227 9.50 6.86 6.16
CA LEU A 227 9.87 6.71 7.57
C LEU A 227 11.35 6.98 7.82
N THR A 228 12.27 6.51 6.97
CA THR A 228 13.71 6.68 7.21
C THR A 228 14.13 8.15 7.24
N ILE A 229 13.52 9.00 6.41
CA ILE A 229 13.84 10.43 6.34
C ILE A 229 13.41 11.15 7.63
N PRO A 230 12.15 11.12 8.08
CA PRO A 230 11.77 11.80 9.32
C PRO A 230 12.41 11.18 10.58
N LEU A 231 12.67 9.87 10.60
CA LEU A 231 13.42 9.21 11.69
C LEU A 231 14.86 9.73 11.78
N SER A 232 15.60 9.74 10.65
CA SER A 232 17.00 10.21 10.62
C SER A 232 17.14 11.70 10.95
N ARG A 233 16.08 12.49 10.71
CA ARG A 233 16.01 13.92 11.06
C ARG A 233 15.53 14.18 12.49
N GLY A 234 15.08 13.15 13.22
CA GLY A 234 14.50 13.29 14.57
C GLY A 234 13.14 14.02 14.59
N VAL A 235 12.42 14.02 13.47
CA VAL A 235 11.05 14.57 13.37
C VAL A 235 10.06 13.65 14.11
N ILE A 236 10.27 12.35 13.97
CA ILE A 236 9.64 11.28 14.74
C ILE A 236 10.71 10.33 15.26
N SER A 237 10.34 9.48 16.20
CA SER A 237 11.12 8.38 16.74
C SER A 237 10.47 7.04 16.38
N GLU A 238 11.17 5.93 16.58
CA GLU A 238 10.60 4.58 16.38
C GLU A 238 9.35 4.35 17.25
N ALA A 239 9.29 4.97 18.43
CA ALA A 239 8.16 4.87 19.34
C ALA A 239 6.88 5.56 18.82
N ASP A 240 7.02 6.47 17.85
CA ASP A 240 5.88 7.13 17.20
C ASP A 240 5.20 6.23 16.15
N VAL A 241 5.83 5.10 15.77
CA VAL A 241 5.21 4.06 14.93
C VAL A 241 4.44 3.08 15.81
N LEU A 242 3.14 3.33 15.95
CA LEU A 242 2.31 2.78 17.02
C LEU A 242 2.00 1.29 16.87
N ALA A 243 1.72 0.81 15.66
CA ALA A 243 1.38 -0.58 15.39
C ALA A 243 1.68 -0.98 13.94
N ASP A 244 1.88 -2.29 13.77
CA ASP A 244 1.81 -2.96 12.47
C ASP A 244 0.65 -3.97 12.44
N PHE A 245 0.40 -4.62 11.31
CA PHE A 245 -0.74 -5.55 11.20
C PHE A 245 -0.64 -6.77 12.13
N TYR A 246 0.54 -7.17 12.61
CA TYR A 246 0.65 -8.24 13.62
C TYR A 246 0.19 -7.80 15.02
N ASP A 247 -0.09 -6.51 15.21
CA ASP A 247 -0.73 -6.00 16.43
C ASP A 247 -2.27 -5.92 16.31
N LEU A 248 -2.87 -6.33 15.17
CA LEU A 248 -4.32 -6.46 15.00
C LEU A 248 -4.96 -7.38 16.07
N PRO A 249 -4.43 -8.59 16.36
CA PRO A 249 -5.04 -9.47 17.37
C PRO A 249 -5.00 -8.89 18.80
N LYS A 250 -4.09 -7.93 19.05
CA LYS A 250 -3.95 -7.24 20.33
C LYS A 250 -4.89 -6.02 20.44
N GLY A 251 -5.54 -5.63 19.35
CA GLY A 251 -6.41 -4.45 19.29
C GLY A 251 -5.67 -3.11 19.37
N ILE A 252 -4.36 -3.08 19.07
CA ILE A 252 -3.54 -1.86 19.10
C ILE A 252 -3.65 -1.10 17.77
N PHE A 253 -3.74 -1.83 16.65
CA PHE A 253 -3.91 -1.26 15.32
C PHE A 253 -5.35 -0.74 15.14
N ARG A 254 -5.63 0.43 15.70
CA ARG A 254 -6.95 1.07 15.65
C ARG A 254 -6.89 2.58 15.85
N ARG A 255 -7.93 3.24 15.37
CA ARG A 255 -8.27 4.61 15.77
C ARG A 255 -8.66 4.67 17.26
N GLU A 256 -8.26 5.74 17.95
CA GLU A 256 -8.63 5.98 19.36
C GLU A 256 -9.64 7.12 19.56
N SER A 257 -9.72 8.07 18.62
CA SER A 257 -10.69 9.17 18.66
C SER A 257 -11.15 9.61 17.27
N ASP A 258 -12.31 10.27 17.20
CA ASP A 258 -12.83 10.80 15.93
C ASP A 258 -12.05 12.01 15.41
N GLU A 259 -11.29 12.69 16.28
CA GLU A 259 -10.54 13.90 15.93
C GLU A 259 -9.10 13.61 15.49
N GLU A 260 -8.54 12.44 15.82
CA GLU A 260 -7.15 12.15 15.45
C GLU A 260 -6.97 12.03 13.93
N ILE A 261 -5.79 12.42 13.46
CA ILE A 261 -5.33 12.14 12.12
C ILE A 261 -4.57 10.81 12.19
N THR A 262 -4.94 9.86 11.34
CA THR A 262 -4.21 8.60 11.20
C THR A 262 -3.41 8.61 9.91
N LEU A 263 -2.19 8.09 9.95
CA LEU A 263 -1.34 7.92 8.78
C LEU A 263 -0.92 6.46 8.73
N PHE A 264 -1.25 5.80 7.64
CA PHE A 264 -0.86 4.44 7.35
C PHE A 264 0.14 4.44 6.21
N LYS A 265 1.31 3.83 6.44
CA LYS A 265 2.28 3.57 5.40
C LYS A 265 2.18 2.12 4.94
N ASN A 266 1.75 1.95 3.70
CA ASN A 266 1.83 0.70 2.95
C ASN A 266 3.25 0.56 2.39
N GLY A 267 4.10 -0.23 3.04
CA GLY A 267 5.42 -0.59 2.52
C GLY A 267 5.39 -1.78 1.57
N GLY A 268 4.38 -2.62 1.72
CA GLY A 268 4.27 -3.91 1.07
C GLY A 268 5.19 -4.95 1.69
N GLY A 269 5.07 -6.20 1.24
CA GLY A 269 6.06 -7.21 1.53
C GLY A 269 5.67 -8.59 1.01
N GLY A 270 6.61 -9.52 1.05
CA GLY A 270 6.37 -10.91 0.63
C GLY A 270 5.27 -11.61 1.44
N HIS A 271 5.10 -11.23 2.71
CA HIS A 271 4.04 -11.76 3.57
C HIS A 271 2.64 -11.47 3.00
N LEU A 272 2.42 -10.28 2.45
CA LEU A 272 1.16 -9.92 1.78
C LEU A 272 1.00 -10.64 0.44
N ASP A 273 2.10 -10.86 -0.30
CA ASP A 273 2.06 -11.64 -1.53
C ASP A 273 1.62 -13.08 -1.24
N LEU A 274 2.17 -13.71 -0.20
CA LEU A 274 1.79 -15.05 0.26
C LEU A 274 0.30 -15.13 0.65
N MET A 275 -0.17 -14.21 1.50
CA MET A 275 -1.58 -14.15 1.89
C MET A 275 -2.50 -13.93 0.69
N ALA A 276 -2.10 -13.09 -0.26
CA ALA A 276 -2.84 -12.86 -1.49
C ALA A 276 -2.89 -14.09 -2.39
N CYS A 277 -1.77 -14.81 -2.55
CA CYS A 277 -1.71 -16.06 -3.31
C CYS A 277 -2.66 -17.12 -2.72
N ALA A 278 -2.61 -17.33 -1.41
CA ALA A 278 -3.49 -18.28 -0.74
C ALA A 278 -4.97 -17.95 -0.98
N HIS A 279 -5.35 -16.67 -0.86
CA HIS A 279 -6.72 -16.23 -1.10
C HIS A 279 -7.15 -16.35 -2.57
N ILE A 280 -6.26 -16.06 -3.53
CA ILE A 280 -6.56 -16.21 -4.96
C ILE A 280 -6.85 -17.69 -5.27
N LEU A 281 -6.05 -18.62 -4.76
CA LEU A 281 -6.26 -20.05 -4.97
C LEU A 281 -7.60 -20.52 -4.38
N GLU A 282 -7.93 -20.07 -3.17
CA GLU A 282 -9.20 -20.36 -2.51
C GLU A 282 -10.39 -19.89 -3.38
N VAL A 283 -10.38 -18.64 -3.83
CA VAL A 283 -11.46 -18.06 -4.66
C VAL A 283 -11.57 -18.75 -6.01
N CYS A 284 -10.45 -19.23 -6.58
CA CYS A 284 -10.44 -19.99 -7.82
C CYS A 284 -10.81 -21.48 -7.64
N GLY A 285 -11.03 -21.96 -6.41
CA GLY A 285 -11.36 -23.36 -6.13
C GLY A 285 -10.20 -24.35 -6.39
N ALA A 286 -8.95 -23.85 -6.36
CA ALA A 286 -7.74 -24.62 -6.63
C ALA A 286 -7.00 -24.99 -5.33
N THR A 287 -7.70 -25.61 -4.38
CA THR A 287 -7.19 -25.93 -3.03
C THR A 287 -6.29 -27.15 -2.98
#